data_AF-A0A919P479-F1
#
_entry.id   AF-A0A919P479-F1
#
_cell.length_a   1.000
_cell.length_b   1.000
_cell.length_c   1.000
_cell.angle_alpha   90.00
_cell.angle_beta   90.00
_cell.angle_gamma   90.00
#
_symmetry.space_group_name_H-M   'P 1'
#
loop_
_entity.id
_entity.type
_entity.pdbx_description
1 polymer ?
#
loop_
_entity_poly.entity_id
_entity_poly.type
_entity_poly.pdbx_seq_one_letter_code
_entity_poly.pdbx_strand_id
1 'polypeptide(L)'
;MLRTRVVPALAALALVSGCAVGSSSAPTSDAATLGGAVAEATSAVETTRLAARLLRTDRAPATVVDTAIDDSVHVLADASFAISTLVPGGPRGAAWRDEALDAVSEATVAVTRARDWANGVGDGARVRGDLDASAQRLDDLGSELDAAAGR
;
A
#
# COMPACT_ATOMS: atom_id res chain seq x y z
N MET A 1 45.97 43.56 -48.84
CA MET A 1 44.80 43.97 -48.05
C MET A 1 44.78 43.17 -46.76
N LEU A 2 45.33 43.74 -45.69
CA LEU A 2 45.39 43.16 -44.34
C LEU A 2 44.06 43.50 -43.62
N ARG A 3 43.36 42.51 -43.06
CA ARG A 3 42.21 42.74 -42.18
C ARG A 3 42.45 42.07 -40.83
N THR A 4 42.59 42.92 -39.83
CA THR A 4 42.97 42.66 -38.45
C THR A 4 41.85 41.94 -37.67
N ARG A 5 42.28 41.09 -36.73
CA ARG A 5 41.51 40.30 -35.75
C ARG A 5 40.73 41.18 -34.77
N VAL A 6 39.57 40.71 -34.29
CA VAL A 6 39.15 40.73 -32.86
C VAL A 6 38.20 39.55 -32.58
N VAL A 7 38.65 38.61 -31.73
CA VAL A 7 37.86 37.73 -30.83
C VAL A 7 37.88 38.48 -29.50
N PRO A 8 36.77 38.74 -28.76
CA PRO A 8 36.06 37.68 -28.00
C PRO A 8 34.56 37.98 -27.66
N ALA A 9 33.83 36.97 -27.18
CA ALA A 9 32.80 37.04 -26.11
C ALA A 9 31.90 35.78 -26.20
N LEU A 10 32.08 34.81 -25.30
CA LEU A 10 31.21 34.66 -24.12
C LEU A 10 29.73 34.47 -24.49
N ALA A 11 29.39 33.23 -24.87
CA ALA A 11 28.06 32.68 -24.67
C ALA A 11 28.19 31.24 -24.16
N ALA A 12 28.87 31.12 -23.01
CA ALA A 12 28.69 29.98 -22.11
C ALA A 12 27.29 30.09 -21.49
N LEU A 13 26.27 29.67 -22.24
CA LEU A 13 24.95 29.46 -21.68
C LEU A 13 25.00 28.19 -20.84
N ALA A 14 25.11 28.42 -19.54
CA ALA A 14 24.91 27.46 -18.48
C ALA A 14 23.55 26.74 -18.66
N LEU A 15 23.59 25.54 -19.24
CA LEU A 15 22.51 24.55 -19.16
C LEU A 15 22.81 23.56 -18.02
N VAL A 16 23.10 24.09 -16.84
CA VAL A 16 23.28 23.32 -15.61
C VAL A 16 22.48 23.98 -14.49
N SER A 17 21.16 23.88 -14.57
CA SER A 17 20.25 24.12 -13.44
C SER A 17 18.81 23.84 -13.86
N GLY A 18 18.39 22.58 -13.71
CA GLY A 18 16.99 22.18 -13.92
C GLY A 18 16.63 20.79 -13.39
N CYS A 19 17.48 20.17 -12.56
CA CYS A 19 17.16 18.92 -11.87
C CYS A 19 16.47 19.22 -10.54
N ALA A 20 15.26 19.79 -10.58
CA ALA A 20 14.32 19.82 -9.45
C ALA A 20 12.96 20.41 -9.90
N VAL A 21 12.47 20.02 -11.07
CA VAL A 21 11.05 20.19 -11.35
C VAL A 21 10.39 18.93 -10.84
N GLY A 22 9.82 18.99 -9.64
CA GLY A 22 8.89 17.97 -9.16
C GLY A 22 7.88 17.75 -10.29
N SER A 23 7.99 16.61 -10.96
CA SER A 23 7.14 16.31 -12.10
C SER A 23 5.70 16.31 -11.58
N SER A 24 4.79 16.97 -12.28
CA SER A 24 3.36 16.96 -11.93
C SER A 24 2.76 15.54 -11.84
N SER A 25 3.50 14.54 -12.34
CA SER A 25 3.18 13.12 -12.27
C SER A 25 3.56 12.43 -10.96
N ALA A 26 4.38 13.05 -10.09
CA ALA A 26 4.86 12.38 -8.87
C ALA A 26 3.74 11.98 -7.89
N PRO A 27 2.73 12.83 -7.61
CA PRO A 27 1.60 12.41 -6.77
C PRO A 27 0.78 11.27 -7.39
N THR A 28 0.61 11.28 -8.70
CA THR A 28 -0.12 10.22 -9.44
C THR A 28 0.65 8.90 -9.43
N SER A 29 1.99 8.93 -9.54
CA SER A 29 2.81 7.72 -9.44
C SER A 29 2.84 7.16 -8.02
N ASP A 30 2.95 8.02 -7.00
CA ASP A 30 2.92 7.60 -5.61
C ASP A 30 1.59 6.90 -5.27
N ALA A 31 0.46 7.51 -5.66
CA ALA A 31 -0.87 6.93 -5.47
C ALA A 31 -1.04 5.60 -6.21
N ALA A 32 -0.53 5.51 -7.45
CA ALA A 32 -0.59 4.28 -8.23
C ALA A 32 0.19 3.13 -7.59
N THR A 33 1.40 3.40 -7.09
CA THR A 33 2.24 2.40 -6.41
C THR A 33 1.62 1.96 -5.08
N LEU A 34 1.14 2.91 -4.27
CA LEU A 34 0.48 2.59 -3.01
C LEU A 34 -0.81 1.79 -3.24
N GLY A 35 -1.61 2.15 -4.26
CA GLY A 35 -2.85 1.45 -4.58
C GLY A 35 -2.63 -0.04 -4.88
N GLY A 36 -1.51 -0.41 -5.53
CA GLY A 36 -1.16 -1.81 -5.75
C GLY A 36 -0.95 -2.60 -4.45
N ALA A 37 -0.15 -2.06 -3.53
CA ALA A 37 0.09 -2.70 -2.24
C ALA A 37 -1.16 -2.73 -1.34
N VAL A 38 -1.98 -1.67 -1.36
CA VAL A 38 -3.26 -1.62 -0.64
C VAL A 38 -4.23 -2.66 -1.21
N ALA A 39 -4.28 -2.86 -2.52
CA ALA A 39 -5.11 -3.90 -3.13
C ALA A 39 -4.68 -5.33 -2.74
N GLU A 40 -3.38 -5.58 -2.61
CA GLU A 40 -2.86 -6.86 -2.09
C GLU A 40 -3.28 -7.07 -0.63
N ALA A 41 -3.19 -6.03 0.21
CA ALA A 41 -3.66 -6.08 1.59
C ALA A 41 -5.17 -6.33 1.69
N THR A 42 -5.98 -5.66 0.86
CA THR A 42 -7.44 -5.91 0.76
C THR A 42 -7.71 -7.37 0.42
N SER A 43 -7.02 -7.92 -0.58
CA SER A 43 -7.17 -9.31 -1.00
C SER A 43 -6.87 -10.30 0.13
N ALA A 44 -5.83 -10.04 0.93
CA ALA A 44 -5.47 -10.85 2.10
C ALA A 44 -6.56 -10.80 3.18
N VAL A 45 -7.11 -9.61 3.47
CA VAL A 45 -8.21 -9.45 4.43
C VAL A 45 -9.48 -10.16 3.95
N GLU A 46 -9.83 -10.03 2.67
CA GLU A 46 -11.00 -10.72 2.10
C GLU A 46 -10.86 -12.25 2.11
N THR A 47 -9.65 -12.75 1.82
CA THR A 47 -9.32 -14.17 1.94
C THR A 47 -9.51 -14.65 3.38
N THR A 48 -9.04 -13.86 4.35
CA THR A 48 -9.23 -14.15 5.78
C THR A 48 -10.71 -14.11 6.18
N ARG A 49 -11.50 -13.14 5.70
CA ARG A 49 -12.96 -13.08 5.94
C ARG A 49 -13.66 -14.32 5.40
N LEU A 50 -13.28 -14.78 4.21
CA LEU A 50 -13.81 -16.00 3.62
C LEU A 50 -13.42 -17.23 4.45
N ALA A 51 -12.15 -17.38 4.82
CA ALA A 51 -11.67 -18.48 5.65
C ALA A 51 -12.40 -18.52 7.00
N ALA A 52 -12.54 -17.38 7.66
CA ALA A 52 -13.27 -17.27 8.92
C ALA A 52 -14.75 -17.66 8.80
N ARG A 53 -15.40 -17.27 7.69
CA ARG A 53 -16.79 -17.68 7.39
C ARG A 53 -16.91 -19.19 7.15
N LEU A 54 -15.96 -19.79 6.44
CA LEU A 54 -15.94 -21.23 6.19
C LEU A 54 -15.71 -22.01 7.49
N LEU A 55 -14.82 -21.53 8.37
CA LEU A 55 -14.63 -22.11 9.70
C LEU A 55 -15.93 -22.08 10.52
N ARG A 56 -16.57 -20.91 10.61
CA ARG A 56 -17.81 -20.71 11.38
C ARG A 56 -18.96 -21.63 10.93
N THR A 57 -18.97 -22.00 9.66
CA THR A 57 -20.03 -22.82 9.06
C THR A 57 -19.66 -24.30 8.98
N ASP A 58 -18.56 -24.71 9.63
CA ASP A 58 -18.03 -26.07 9.61
C ASP A 58 -17.78 -26.59 8.18
N ARG A 59 -17.46 -25.67 7.25
CA ARG A 59 -17.20 -25.96 5.84
C ARG A 59 -15.72 -26.12 5.50
N ALA A 60 -14.83 -25.73 6.42
CA ALA A 60 -13.39 -25.97 6.33
C ALA A 60 -12.83 -26.32 7.71
N PRO A 61 -11.91 -27.31 7.81
CA PRO A 61 -11.27 -27.64 9.08
C PRO A 61 -10.34 -26.52 9.54
N ALA A 62 -10.18 -26.37 10.85
CA ALA A 62 -9.34 -25.34 11.47
C ALA A 62 -7.91 -25.31 10.92
N THR A 63 -7.31 -26.46 10.61
CA THR A 63 -5.95 -26.55 10.05
C THR A 63 -5.83 -25.92 8.66
N VAL A 64 -6.83 -26.09 7.80
CA VAL A 64 -6.85 -25.45 6.47
C VAL A 64 -7.03 -23.94 6.59
N VAL A 65 -7.87 -23.52 7.55
CA VAL A 65 -8.11 -22.10 7.83
C VAL A 65 -6.85 -21.46 8.41
N ASP A 66 -6.13 -22.11 9.32
CA ASP A 66 -4.87 -21.60 9.87
C ASP A 66 -3.82 -21.37 8.78
N THR A 67 -3.64 -22.33 7.86
CA THR A 67 -2.72 -22.17 6.71
C THR A 67 -3.13 -21.03 5.78
N ALA A 68 -4.42 -20.87 5.48
CA ALA A 68 -4.89 -19.76 4.64
C ALA A 68 -4.69 -18.39 5.30
N ILE A 69 -4.83 -18.33 6.63
CA ILE A 69 -4.59 -17.11 7.40
C ILE A 69 -3.08 -16.81 7.48
N ASP A 70 -2.24 -17.84 7.65
CA ASP A 70 -0.77 -17.70 7.64
C ASP A 70 -0.25 -17.14 6.31
N ASP A 71 -0.79 -17.62 5.18
CA ASP A 71 -0.51 -17.06 3.85
C ASP A 71 -0.96 -15.59 3.75
N SER A 72 -2.14 -15.26 4.28
CA SER A 72 -2.63 -13.87 4.31
C SER A 72 -1.73 -12.94 5.16
N VAL A 73 -1.14 -13.44 6.26
CA VAL A 73 -0.15 -12.69 7.05
C VAL A 73 1.11 -12.41 6.25
N HIS A 74 1.57 -13.38 5.44
CA HIS A 74 2.72 -13.17 4.56
C HIS A 74 2.43 -12.12 3.47
N VAL A 75 1.25 -12.14 2.84
CA VAL A 75 0.84 -11.11 1.87
C VAL A 75 0.81 -9.72 2.51
N LEU A 76 0.30 -9.60 3.73
CA LEU A 76 0.30 -8.31 4.46
C LEU A 76 1.71 -7.82 4.80
N ALA A 77 2.64 -8.73 5.12
CA ALA A 77 4.03 -8.38 5.35
C ALA A 77 4.70 -7.87 4.06
N ASP A 78 4.43 -8.50 2.91
CA ASP A 78 4.94 -8.07 1.61
C ASP A 78 4.36 -6.71 1.19
N ALA A 79 3.05 -6.49 1.39
CA ALA A 79 2.40 -5.20 1.16
C ALA A 79 3.00 -4.10 2.05
N SER A 80 3.18 -4.38 3.35
CA SER A 80 3.84 -3.45 4.28
C SER A 80 5.27 -3.12 3.85
N PHE A 81 6.01 -4.11 3.36
CA PHE A 81 7.37 -3.91 2.85
C PHE A 81 7.36 -3.01 1.60
N ALA A 82 6.49 -3.28 0.64
CA ALA A 82 6.33 -2.46 -0.56
C ALA A 82 6.00 -1.00 -0.22
N ILE A 83 5.07 -0.77 0.71
CA ILE A 83 4.71 0.59 1.17
C ILE A 83 5.91 1.26 1.86
N SER A 84 6.61 0.54 2.75
CA SER A 84 7.72 1.10 3.53
C SER A 84 8.93 1.52 2.68
N THR A 85 9.13 0.86 1.54
CA THR A 85 10.24 1.11 0.62
C THR A 85 9.92 2.20 -0.40
N LEU A 86 8.66 2.65 -0.49
CA LEU A 86 8.28 3.79 -1.30
C LEU A 86 8.91 5.08 -0.74
N VAL A 87 9.57 5.81 -1.64
CA VAL A 87 10.10 7.15 -1.38
C VAL A 87 9.15 8.18 -2.02
N PRO A 88 8.31 8.88 -1.22
CA PRO A 88 7.31 9.77 -1.77
C PRO A 88 7.91 11.01 -2.44
N GLY A 89 7.28 11.46 -3.53
CA GLY A 89 7.68 12.67 -4.26
C GLY A 89 7.26 13.99 -3.61
N GLY A 90 6.41 13.95 -2.58
CA GLY A 90 5.98 15.14 -1.85
C GLY A 90 5.16 14.85 -0.58
N PRO A 91 4.72 15.89 0.15
CA PRO A 91 4.06 15.76 1.45
C PRO A 91 2.78 14.91 1.41
N ARG A 92 2.01 15.00 0.32
CA ARG A 92 0.77 14.22 0.18
C ARG A 92 1.06 12.73 -0.03
N GLY A 93 2.06 12.38 -0.82
CA GLY A 93 2.51 10.99 -0.97
C GLY A 93 3.05 10.40 0.34
N ALA A 94 3.73 11.22 1.15
CA ALA A 94 4.17 10.80 2.49
C ALA A 94 3.00 10.52 3.43
N ALA A 95 1.98 11.39 3.43
CA ALA A 95 0.76 11.17 4.21
C ALA A 95 0.03 9.88 3.81
N TRP A 96 -0.14 9.63 2.51
CA TRP A 96 -0.75 8.38 2.02
C TRP A 96 0.06 7.14 2.37
N ARG A 97 1.40 7.22 2.31
CA ARG A 97 2.25 6.11 2.70
C ARG A 97 2.07 5.78 4.18
N ASP A 98 2.06 6.79 5.05
CA ASP A 98 1.90 6.58 6.48
C ASP A 98 0.50 6.03 6.81
N GLU A 99 -0.55 6.55 6.15
CA GLU A 99 -1.92 6.03 6.26
C GLU A 99 -2.05 4.58 5.78
N ALA A 100 -1.37 4.21 4.68
CA ALA A 100 -1.33 2.85 4.17
C ALA A 100 -0.62 1.89 5.13
N LEU A 101 0.50 2.31 5.75
CA LEU A 101 1.18 1.51 6.78
C LEU A 101 0.28 1.28 7.98
N ASP A 102 -0.42 2.31 8.45
CA ASP A 102 -1.37 2.19 9.57
C ASP A 102 -2.52 1.23 9.23
N ALA A 103 -3.11 1.35 8.04
CA ALA A 103 -4.19 0.47 7.59
C ALA A 103 -3.74 -1.00 7.47
N VAL A 104 -2.55 -1.27 6.91
CA VAL A 104 -1.99 -2.62 6.81
C VAL A 104 -1.62 -3.18 8.18
N SER A 105 -1.15 -2.33 9.12
CA SER A 105 -0.89 -2.74 10.49
C SER A 105 -2.17 -3.17 11.21
N GLU A 106 -3.23 -2.39 11.11
CA GLU A 106 -4.55 -2.72 11.67
C GLU A 106 -5.10 -4.02 11.07
N ALA A 107 -4.99 -4.19 9.75
CA ALA A 107 -5.38 -5.42 9.06
C ALA A 107 -4.58 -6.63 9.55
N THR A 108 -3.25 -6.50 9.72
CA THR A 108 -2.39 -7.57 10.24
C THR A 108 -2.81 -8.01 11.64
N VAL A 109 -3.20 -7.05 12.49
CA VAL A 109 -3.72 -7.34 13.83
C VAL A 109 -5.06 -8.07 13.75
N ALA A 110 -5.99 -7.65 12.89
CA ALA A 110 -7.28 -8.32 12.70
C ALA A 110 -7.11 -9.76 12.17
N VAL A 111 -6.22 -9.96 11.19
CA VAL A 111 -5.91 -11.27 10.61
C VAL A 111 -5.25 -12.20 11.64
N THR A 112 -4.33 -11.68 12.46
CA THR A 112 -3.70 -12.47 13.54
C THR A 112 -4.72 -12.90 14.59
N ARG A 113 -5.66 -12.02 14.97
CA ARG A 113 -6.77 -12.40 15.86
C ARG A 113 -7.68 -13.46 15.23
N ALA A 114 -7.87 -13.42 13.92
CA ALA A 114 -8.62 -14.45 13.22
C ALA A 114 -7.91 -15.81 13.29
N ARG A 115 -6.57 -15.82 13.23
CA ARG A 115 -5.75 -17.02 13.47
C ARG A 115 -5.92 -17.56 14.88
N ASP A 116 -5.85 -16.70 15.89
CA ASP A 116 -6.04 -17.08 17.29
C ASP A 116 -7.42 -17.73 17.49
N TRP A 117 -8.46 -17.13 16.90
CA TRP A 117 -9.81 -17.67 16.93
C TRP A 117 -9.95 -19.00 16.18
N ALA A 118 -9.27 -19.17 15.04
CA ALA A 118 -9.22 -20.46 14.34
C ALA A 118 -8.60 -21.57 15.21
N ASN A 119 -7.70 -21.21 16.11
CA ASN A 119 -7.07 -22.09 17.08
C ASN A 119 -7.82 -22.15 18.43
N GLY A 120 -9.05 -21.65 18.50
CA GLY A 120 -9.94 -21.76 19.66
C GLY A 120 -9.78 -20.65 20.71
N VAL A 121 -9.11 -19.55 20.38
CA VAL A 121 -8.89 -18.42 21.31
C VAL A 121 -9.70 -17.19 20.92
N GLY A 122 -10.49 -16.66 21.87
CA GLY A 122 -11.19 -15.39 21.70
C GLY A 122 -12.61 -15.50 21.14
N ASP A 123 -13.15 -14.39 20.65
CA ASP A 123 -14.55 -14.23 20.23
C ASP A 123 -14.66 -14.03 18.71
N GLY A 124 -15.27 -15.02 18.04
CA GLY A 124 -15.49 -14.99 16.59
C GLY A 124 -16.42 -13.89 16.10
N ALA A 125 -17.29 -13.31 16.96
CA ALA A 125 -18.08 -12.15 16.59
C ALA A 125 -17.22 -10.89 16.50
N ARG A 126 -16.36 -10.69 17.50
CA ARG A 126 -15.38 -9.59 17.51
C ARG A 126 -14.39 -9.69 16.35
N VAL A 127 -13.83 -10.88 16.10
CA VAL A 127 -12.90 -11.11 14.97
C VAL A 127 -13.52 -10.70 13.64
N ARG A 128 -14.78 -11.08 13.39
CA ARG A 128 -15.46 -10.69 12.14
C ARG A 128 -15.67 -9.19 12.06
N GLY A 129 -16.05 -8.54 13.17
CA GLY A 129 -16.16 -7.08 13.22
C GLY A 129 -14.83 -6.39 12.92
N ASP A 130 -13.72 -6.87 13.48
CA ASP A 130 -12.38 -6.33 13.24
C ASP A 130 -11.95 -6.52 11.76
N LEU A 131 -12.24 -7.68 11.16
CA LEU A 131 -11.96 -7.95 9.75
C LEU A 131 -12.82 -7.09 8.82
N ASP A 132 -14.13 -6.93 9.11
CA ASP A 132 -15.04 -6.09 8.33
C ASP A 132 -14.61 -4.62 8.38
N ALA A 133 -14.19 -4.13 9.56
CA ALA A 133 -13.66 -2.77 9.70
C ALA A 133 -12.34 -2.57 8.94
N SER A 134 -11.43 -3.55 8.99
CA SER A 134 -10.16 -3.49 8.26
C SER A 134 -10.37 -3.51 6.74
N ALA A 135 -11.29 -4.35 6.26
CA ALA A 135 -11.66 -4.40 4.85
C ALA A 135 -12.21 -3.06 4.37
N GLN A 136 -13.19 -2.48 5.10
CA GLN A 136 -13.75 -1.19 4.75
C GLN A 136 -12.68 -0.09 4.70
N ARG A 137 -11.77 -0.05 5.68
CA ARG A 137 -10.70 0.94 5.72
C ARG A 137 -9.76 0.82 4.52
N LEU A 138 -9.35 -0.39 4.17
CA LEU A 138 -8.47 -0.62 3.02
C LEU A 138 -9.19 -0.29 1.70
N ASP A 139 -10.47 -0.62 1.57
CA ASP A 139 -11.29 -0.27 0.40
C ASP A 139 -11.46 1.25 0.23
N ASP A 140 -11.72 1.97 1.33
CA ASP A 140 -11.84 3.43 1.34
C ASP A 140 -10.52 4.08 0.92
N LEU A 141 -9.39 3.64 1.49
CA LEU A 141 -8.07 4.11 1.12
C LEU A 141 -7.71 3.77 -0.33
N GLY A 142 -7.99 2.53 -0.76
CA GLY A 142 -7.78 2.09 -2.15
C GLY A 142 -8.55 2.96 -3.13
N SER A 143 -9.81 3.29 -2.82
CA SER A 143 -10.65 4.18 -3.62
C SER A 143 -10.09 5.60 -3.69
N GLU A 144 -9.56 6.14 -2.59
CA GLU A 144 -8.88 7.43 -2.60
C GLU A 144 -7.63 7.41 -3.50
N LEU A 145 -6.81 6.35 -3.38
CA LEU A 145 -5.58 6.20 -4.15
C LEU A 145 -5.86 6.02 -5.65
N ASP A 146 -6.89 5.27 -6.03
CA ASP A 146 -7.30 5.12 -7.43
C ASP A 146 -7.79 6.45 -8.01
N ALA A 147 -8.62 7.20 -7.27
CA ALA A 147 -9.05 8.53 -7.68
C ALA A 147 -7.85 9.49 -7.86
N ALA A 148 -6.87 9.44 -6.97
CA ALA A 148 -5.63 10.22 -7.08
C ALA A 148 -4.70 9.77 -8.23
N ALA A 149 -4.72 8.47 -8.56
CA ALA A 149 -4.01 7.89 -9.69
C ALA A 149 -4.72 8.12 -11.04
N GLY A 150 -5.98 8.57 -11.02
CA GLY A 150 -6.81 8.76 -12.21
C GLY A 150 -7.33 7.45 -12.80
N ARG A 151 -7.64 6.47 -11.95
CA ARG A 151 -8.22 5.17 -12.32
C ARG A 151 -9.66 5.02 -11.84
#